data_AF-A0A6N2LTA6-F1
#
_entry.id   AF-A0A6N2LTA6-F1
#
_cell.length_a   1.000
_cell.length_b   1.000
_cell.length_c   1.000
_cell.angle_alpha   90.00
_cell.angle_beta   90.00
_cell.angle_gamma   90.00
#
_symmetry.space_group_name_H-M   'P 1'
#
loop_
_entity.id
_entity.type
_entity.pdbx_description
1 polymer ?
#
loop_
_entity_poly.entity_id
_entity_poly.type
_entity_poly.pdbx_seq_one_letter_code
_entity_poly.pdbx_strand_id
1 'polypeptide(L)'
;MECRYFVALCLCSMLVNSPLFSCSSIRSHPYKKILQKEGVFDPTRGSQLSWHPRAFLYKGFLSDEECDHLINLARDKLEKSMVADNESGKSIESEVRTSSGMFIGKAQDEIVGDIEARIAAWTFLPRENGESIQILHYEHGQKYEPHFDYFHDKANQELGGHRVVTVLMYLSNVEKGGETVFPNAE
;
A
#
# COMPACT_ATOMS: atom_id res chain seq x y z
N MET A 1 14.24 24.66 -2.30
CA MET A 1 13.42 23.66 -3.00
C MET A 1 13.60 22.35 -2.24
N GLU A 2 12.75 22.10 -1.25
CA GLU A 2 12.84 20.86 -0.47
C GLU A 2 12.39 19.69 -1.35
N CYS A 3 13.22 18.64 -1.41
CA CYS A 3 12.98 17.42 -2.16
C CYS A 3 11.70 16.73 -1.63
N ARG A 4 10.59 16.91 -2.35
CA ARG A 4 9.31 16.24 -2.08
C ARG A 4 9.15 15.10 -3.08
N TYR A 5 9.88 14.01 -2.93
CA TYR A 5 9.75 12.83 -3.81
C TYR A 5 9.32 11.61 -3.00
N PHE A 6 8.16 11.73 -2.38
CA PHE A 6 7.58 10.72 -1.50
C PHE A 6 6.44 9.95 -2.18
N VAL A 7 6.46 8.65 -1.98
CA VAL A 7 5.41 7.70 -2.37
C VAL A 7 5.07 6.84 -1.16
N ALA A 8 3.80 6.58 -0.94
CA ALA A 8 3.32 5.59 0.02
C ALA A 8 2.78 4.38 -0.72
N LEU A 9 2.92 3.19 -0.14
CA LEU A 9 2.27 1.98 -0.62
C LEU A 9 1.65 1.20 0.53
N CYS A 10 0.52 0.57 0.25
CA CYS A 10 -0.09 -0.42 1.11
C CYS A 10 -0.30 -1.70 0.30
N LEU A 11 0.25 -2.80 0.79
CA LEU A 11 0.19 -4.12 0.15
C LEU A 11 -0.88 -4.93 0.87
N CYS A 12 -1.81 -5.51 0.13
CA CYS A 12 -2.90 -6.30 0.70
C CYS A 12 -2.71 -7.77 0.37
N SER A 13 -2.75 -8.63 1.40
CA SER A 13 -2.58 -10.07 1.30
C SER A 13 -3.91 -10.80 1.43
N MET A 14 -4.06 -11.97 0.79
CA MET A 14 -5.17 -12.86 1.11
C MET A 14 -4.82 -13.65 2.38
N LEU A 15 -5.53 -13.41 3.48
CA LEU A 15 -5.43 -14.27 4.66
C LEU A 15 -6.03 -15.64 4.33
N VAL A 16 -5.19 -16.60 3.94
CA VAL A 16 -5.62 -17.96 3.55
C VAL A 16 -6.06 -18.82 4.74
N ASN A 17 -5.86 -18.37 5.99
CA ASN A 17 -6.15 -19.14 7.20
C ASN A 17 -6.90 -18.33 8.27
N SER A 18 -8.16 -17.98 8.01
CA SER A 18 -9.11 -17.67 9.09
C SER A 18 -10.11 -18.82 9.22
N PRO A 19 -10.07 -19.64 10.30
CA PRO A 19 -11.05 -20.71 10.51
C PRO A 19 -12.44 -20.18 10.91
N LEU A 20 -12.69 -18.87 10.77
CA LEU A 20 -13.90 -18.21 11.27
C LEU A 20 -15.04 -18.10 10.25
N PHE A 21 -14.89 -18.59 9.01
CA PHE A 21 -16.04 -18.81 8.12
C PHE A 21 -16.71 -20.16 8.40
N SER A 22 -17.10 -20.39 9.66
CA SER A 22 -18.17 -21.36 9.97
C SER A 22 -19.50 -20.63 9.85
N CYS A 23 -20.34 -21.07 8.91
CA CYS A 23 -21.64 -20.50 8.54
C CYS A 23 -22.74 -20.70 9.63
N SER A 24 -22.42 -20.58 10.92
CA SER A 24 -23.32 -21.03 11.99
C SER A 24 -23.28 -20.23 13.30
N SER A 25 -23.19 -18.90 13.25
CA SER A 25 -23.71 -18.05 14.35
C SER A 25 -23.84 -16.59 13.93
N ILE A 26 -24.89 -16.25 13.18
CA ILE A 26 -25.34 -14.86 13.08
C ILE A 26 -26.08 -14.54 14.39
N ARG A 27 -25.33 -14.19 15.44
CA ARG A 27 -25.92 -13.42 16.55
C ARG A 27 -25.94 -11.96 16.10
N SER A 28 -27.16 -11.44 15.96
CA SER A 28 -27.44 -10.03 15.68
C SER A 28 -26.87 -9.13 16.79
N HIS A 29 -25.57 -8.84 16.73
CA HIS A 29 -25.02 -7.64 17.33
C HIS A 29 -25.45 -6.45 16.48
N PRO A 30 -25.78 -5.31 17.08
CA PRO A 30 -26.32 -4.16 16.35
C PRO A 30 -25.22 -3.56 15.47
N TYR A 31 -25.09 -4.09 14.26
CA TYR A 31 -24.30 -3.58 13.12
C TYR A 31 -24.78 -2.19 12.62
N LYS A 32 -25.66 -1.52 13.37
CA LYS A 32 -26.25 -0.22 13.01
C LYS A 32 -25.42 0.99 13.45
N LYS A 33 -24.24 0.80 14.06
CA LYS A 33 -23.45 1.93 14.62
C LYS A 33 -22.00 2.05 14.16
N ILE A 34 -21.55 1.27 13.15
CA ILE A 34 -20.18 1.36 12.59
C ILE A 34 -20.20 1.84 11.12
N LEU A 35 -21.33 2.35 10.62
CA LEU A 35 -21.52 2.77 9.23
C LEU A 35 -21.58 4.30 9.03
N GLN A 36 -21.03 5.09 9.96
CA GLN A 36 -21.13 6.57 9.89
C GLN A 36 -19.84 7.29 9.48
N LYS A 37 -18.76 6.58 9.16
CA LYS A 37 -17.54 7.21 8.63
C LYS A 37 -16.83 6.37 7.56
N GLU A 38 -17.54 5.44 6.88
CA GLU A 38 -16.99 4.88 5.65
C GLU A 38 -17.23 5.89 4.54
N GLY A 39 -16.15 6.57 4.15
CA GLY A 39 -16.20 7.63 3.14
C GLY A 39 -16.87 7.13 1.86
N VAL A 40 -17.83 7.90 1.35
CA VAL A 40 -18.48 7.62 0.07
C VAL A 40 -17.41 7.70 -1.02
N PHE A 41 -17.09 6.56 -1.62
CA PHE A 41 -16.25 6.52 -2.81
C PHE A 41 -17.01 7.11 -3.99
N ASP A 42 -16.38 8.06 -4.66
CA ASP A 42 -16.87 8.59 -5.92
C ASP A 42 -16.25 7.80 -7.07
N PRO A 43 -16.99 6.84 -7.67
CA PRO A 43 -16.44 5.98 -8.71
C PRO A 43 -16.04 6.78 -9.96
N THR A 44 -16.55 8.01 -10.14
CA THR A 44 -16.21 8.86 -11.29
C THR A 44 -14.77 9.38 -11.24
N ARG A 45 -14.13 9.30 -10.07
CA ARG A 45 -12.71 9.68 -9.87
C ARG A 45 -11.75 8.55 -10.21
N GLY A 46 -12.27 7.34 -10.43
CA GLY A 46 -11.51 6.18 -10.89
C GLY A 46 -11.44 6.12 -12.41
N SER A 47 -10.25 5.83 -12.95
CA SER A 47 -10.04 5.55 -14.36
C SER A 47 -9.24 4.27 -14.51
N GLN A 48 -9.70 3.39 -15.40
CA GLN A 48 -8.95 2.20 -15.77
C GLN A 48 -7.75 2.58 -16.65
N LEU A 49 -6.58 2.04 -16.33
CA LEU A 49 -5.35 2.22 -17.10
C LEU A 49 -5.02 1.00 -17.97
N SER A 50 -5.23 -0.22 -17.47
CA SER A 50 -4.95 -1.47 -18.18
C SER A 50 -5.79 -2.63 -17.61
N TRP A 51 -6.09 -3.63 -18.43
CA TRP A 51 -6.64 -4.91 -17.98
C TRP A 51 -5.55 -5.98 -17.77
N HIS A 52 -4.39 -5.82 -18.41
CA HIS A 52 -3.28 -6.74 -18.33
C HIS A 52 -1.95 -5.98 -18.08
N PRO A 53 -1.51 -5.83 -16.81
CA PRO A 53 -2.21 -6.18 -15.57
C PRO A 53 -3.40 -5.25 -15.28
N ARG A 54 -4.30 -5.67 -14.39
CA ARG A 54 -5.38 -4.79 -13.90
C ARG A 54 -4.80 -3.60 -13.15
N ALA A 55 -4.86 -2.43 -13.76
CA ALA A 55 -4.36 -1.18 -13.19
C ALA A 55 -5.45 -0.10 -13.27
N PHE A 56 -5.69 0.57 -12.15
CA PHE A 56 -6.66 1.64 -12.01
C PHE A 56 -6.02 2.83 -11.30
N LEU A 57 -6.33 4.04 -11.77
CA LEU A 57 -5.92 5.29 -11.16
C LEU A 57 -7.13 5.94 -10.49
N TYR A 58 -7.02 6.28 -9.21
CA TYR A 58 -8.03 7.05 -8.50
C TYR A 58 -7.52 8.45 -8.19
N LYS A 59 -8.16 9.48 -8.73
CA LYS A 59 -7.69 10.87 -8.57
C LYS A 59 -8.11 11.44 -7.23
N GLY A 60 -7.15 12.04 -6.51
CA GLY A 60 -7.32 12.63 -5.18
C GLY A 60 -7.89 11.65 -4.15
N PHE A 61 -7.30 10.47 -4.14
CA PHE A 61 -7.53 9.44 -3.13
C PHE A 61 -7.13 9.91 -1.73
N LEU A 62 -6.05 10.69 -1.65
CA LEU A 62 -5.60 11.41 -0.44
C LEU A 62 -5.85 12.91 -0.62
N SER A 63 -6.10 13.62 0.47
CA SER A 63 -6.01 15.09 0.51
C SER A 63 -4.55 15.55 0.63
N ASP A 64 -4.29 16.82 0.34
CA ASP A 64 -2.94 17.38 0.48
C ASP A 64 -2.46 17.33 1.94
N GLU A 65 -3.37 17.52 2.90
CA GLU A 65 -3.08 17.43 4.34
C GLU A 65 -2.74 16.01 4.76
N GLU A 66 -3.41 14.99 4.20
CA GLU A 66 -3.10 13.59 4.45
C GLU A 66 -1.72 13.23 3.88
N CYS A 67 -1.39 13.74 2.69
CA CYS A 67 -0.07 13.58 2.10
C CYS A 67 1.03 14.18 2.97
N ASP A 68 0.87 15.45 3.37
CA ASP A 68 1.82 16.15 4.24
C ASP A 68 1.95 15.45 5.61
N HIS A 69 0.85 14.94 6.18
CA HIS A 69 0.86 14.17 7.42
C HIS A 69 1.71 12.91 7.31
N LEU A 70 1.50 12.09 6.28
CA LEU A 70 2.29 10.88 6.07
C LEU A 70 3.78 11.18 5.85
N ILE A 71 4.11 12.25 5.12
CA ILE A 71 5.50 12.70 4.93
C ILE A 71 6.12 13.12 6.28
N ASN A 72 5.40 13.89 7.09
CA ASN A 72 5.89 14.37 8.38
C ASN A 72 6.12 13.23 9.38
N LEU A 73 5.27 12.20 9.38
CA LEU A 73 5.47 11.00 10.20
C LEU A 73 6.77 10.26 9.84
N ALA A 74 7.21 10.36 8.58
CA ALA A 74 8.32 9.60 8.03
C ALA A 74 9.66 10.33 8.01
N ARG A 75 9.67 11.67 7.88
CA ARG A 75 10.86 12.48 7.57
C ARG A 75 12.13 12.10 8.34
N ASP A 76 12.02 11.89 9.64
CA ASP A 76 13.17 11.65 10.53
C ASP A 76 13.43 10.16 10.81
N LYS A 77 12.75 9.26 10.11
CA LYS A 77 12.75 7.80 10.35
C LYS A 77 13.07 6.97 9.12
N LEU A 78 13.43 7.62 8.01
CA LEU A 78 13.76 6.93 6.77
C LEU A 78 15.11 6.22 6.88
N GLU A 79 15.13 4.94 6.51
CA GLU A 79 16.33 4.13 6.40
C GLU A 79 16.48 3.61 4.96
N LYS A 80 17.66 3.10 4.59
CA LYS A 80 17.86 2.51 3.27
C LYS A 80 16.86 1.39 3.03
N SER A 81 16.16 1.42 1.89
CA SER A 81 15.17 0.40 1.56
C SER A 81 15.82 -0.95 1.29
N MET A 82 15.14 -2.01 1.72
CA MET A 82 15.58 -3.39 1.57
C MET A 82 14.60 -4.16 0.67
N VAL A 83 15.04 -5.32 0.18
CA VAL A 83 14.22 -6.28 -0.58
C VAL A 83 14.23 -7.64 0.10
N ALA A 84 13.16 -8.43 -0.10
CA ALA A 84 13.14 -9.82 0.33
C ALA A 84 14.02 -10.66 -0.61
N ASP A 85 14.95 -11.41 -0.05
CA ASP A 85 15.73 -12.40 -0.78
C ASP A 85 14.84 -13.56 -1.22
N ASN A 86 14.92 -13.96 -2.50
CA ASN A 86 14.01 -14.94 -3.08
C ASN A 86 14.22 -16.36 -2.55
N GLU A 87 15.39 -16.69 -2.00
CA GLU A 87 15.70 -18.01 -1.49
C GLU A 87 15.45 -18.10 0.02
N SER A 88 15.97 -17.15 0.78
CA SER A 88 15.95 -17.16 2.25
C SER A 88 14.80 -16.37 2.86
N GLY A 89 14.12 -15.52 2.08
CA GLY A 89 13.08 -14.60 2.56
C GLY A 89 13.60 -13.46 3.43
N LYS A 90 14.92 -13.35 3.64
CA LYS A 90 15.53 -12.34 4.50
C LYS A 90 15.56 -10.98 3.82
N SER A 91 15.46 -9.93 4.63
CA SER A 91 15.63 -8.55 4.17
C SER A 91 17.10 -8.26 3.86
N ILE A 92 17.42 -7.91 2.62
CA ILE A 92 18.79 -7.64 2.14
C ILE A 92 18.88 -6.27 1.44
N GLU A 93 20.09 -5.70 1.46
CA GLU A 93 20.39 -4.49 0.69
C GLU A 93 20.30 -4.79 -0.81
N SER A 94 19.84 -3.79 -1.57
CA SER A 94 19.57 -3.95 -2.99
C SER A 94 20.20 -2.83 -3.81
N GLU A 95 20.78 -3.20 -4.95
CA GLU A 95 21.13 -2.24 -6.01
C GLU A 95 19.95 -1.93 -6.93
N VAL A 96 18.89 -2.76 -6.89
CA VAL A 96 17.71 -2.62 -7.75
C VAL A 96 16.61 -1.77 -7.12
N ARG A 97 16.59 -1.64 -5.79
CA ARG A 97 15.77 -0.68 -5.04
C ARG A 97 16.68 0.25 -4.26
N THR A 98 16.76 1.50 -4.70
CA THR A 98 17.72 2.48 -4.14
C THR A 98 17.07 3.58 -3.32
N SER A 99 15.77 3.47 -3.01
CA SER A 99 15.04 4.40 -2.16
C SER A 99 15.46 4.34 -0.69
N SER A 100 15.04 5.34 0.07
CA SER A 100 14.90 5.24 1.52
C SER A 100 13.43 5.02 1.91
N GLY A 101 13.14 4.43 3.06
CA GLY A 101 11.77 4.12 3.45
C GLY A 101 11.60 3.75 4.92
N MET A 102 10.33 3.69 5.33
CA MET A 102 9.92 3.25 6.68
C MET A 102 8.47 2.74 6.68
N PHE A 103 8.07 1.99 7.71
CA PHE A 103 6.70 1.49 7.87
C PHE A 103 5.94 2.24 8.97
N ILE A 104 4.83 2.86 8.62
CA ILE A 104 3.91 3.48 9.59
C ILE A 104 3.08 2.36 10.22
N GLY A 105 3.00 2.35 11.56
CA GLY A 105 2.25 1.33 12.28
C GLY A 105 0.77 1.30 11.87
N LYS A 106 0.15 0.12 11.91
CA LYS A 106 -1.28 -0.01 11.65
C LYS A 106 -2.09 0.87 12.59
N ALA A 107 -3.03 1.63 12.04
CA ALA A 107 -3.89 2.53 12.82
C ALA A 107 -3.11 3.44 13.79
N GLN A 108 -1.87 3.84 13.44
CA GLN A 108 -0.98 4.58 14.35
C GLN A 108 -1.61 5.86 14.89
N ASP A 109 -2.42 6.53 14.07
CA ASP A 109 -3.28 7.64 14.46
C ASP A 109 -4.61 7.60 13.67
N GLU A 110 -5.52 8.54 13.97
CA GLU A 110 -6.84 8.60 13.32
C GLU A 110 -6.73 8.81 11.80
N ILE A 111 -5.77 9.61 11.32
CA ILE A 111 -5.58 9.89 9.89
C ILE A 111 -5.12 8.62 9.17
N VAL A 112 -4.11 7.94 9.71
CA VAL A 112 -3.62 6.66 9.18
C VAL A 112 -4.75 5.63 9.17
N GLY A 113 -5.55 5.58 10.24
CA GLY A 113 -6.66 4.66 10.33
C GLY A 113 -7.78 4.93 9.32
N ASP A 114 -8.10 6.20 9.06
CA ASP A 114 -9.07 6.61 8.05
C ASP A 114 -8.57 6.32 6.62
N ILE A 115 -7.27 6.47 6.36
CA ILE A 115 -6.64 6.08 5.08
C ILE A 115 -6.70 4.57 4.87
N GLU A 116 -6.37 3.76 5.88
CA GLU A 116 -6.46 2.29 5.81
C GLU A 116 -7.91 1.82 5.58
N ALA A 117 -8.89 2.44 6.24
CA ALA A 117 -10.30 2.15 6.02
C ALA A 117 -10.73 2.49 4.58
N ARG A 118 -10.23 3.60 4.04
CA ARG A 118 -10.45 3.99 2.64
C ARG A 118 -9.83 2.98 1.67
N ILE A 119 -8.61 2.51 1.92
CA ILE A 119 -7.96 1.44 1.13
C ILE A 119 -8.79 0.16 1.14
N ALA A 120 -9.27 -0.26 2.31
CA ALA A 120 -10.12 -1.45 2.46
C ALA A 120 -11.40 -1.33 1.61
N ALA A 121 -12.09 -0.19 1.71
CA ALA A 121 -13.31 0.05 0.94
C ALA A 121 -13.06 0.14 -0.57
N TRP A 122 -11.93 0.69 -1.04
CA TRP A 122 -11.60 0.73 -2.47
C TRP A 122 -11.24 -0.64 -3.04
N THR A 123 -10.49 -1.42 -2.28
CA THR A 123 -9.99 -2.73 -2.74
C THR A 123 -11.01 -3.85 -2.54
N PHE A 124 -12.10 -3.59 -1.81
CA PHE A 124 -13.07 -4.59 -1.35
C PHE A 124 -12.43 -5.71 -0.51
N LEU A 125 -11.30 -5.41 0.13
CA LEU A 125 -10.61 -6.32 1.03
C LEU A 125 -10.77 -5.84 2.48
N PRO A 126 -10.89 -6.75 3.47
CA PRO A 126 -10.93 -6.37 4.87
C PRO A 126 -9.67 -5.58 5.27
N ARG A 127 -9.79 -4.62 6.17
CA ARG A 127 -8.66 -3.79 6.61
C ARG A 127 -7.53 -4.62 7.22
N GLU A 128 -7.86 -5.75 7.84
CA GLU A 128 -6.93 -6.68 8.47
C GLU A 128 -5.93 -7.28 7.46
N ASN A 129 -6.34 -7.39 6.19
CA ASN A 129 -5.55 -7.91 5.09
C ASN A 129 -4.47 -6.95 4.59
N GLY A 130 -4.60 -5.64 4.89
CA GLY A 130 -3.58 -4.65 4.52
C GLY A 130 -2.34 -4.78 5.41
N GLU A 131 -1.15 -4.72 4.83
CA GLU A 131 0.10 -4.51 5.55
C GLU A 131 0.21 -3.05 6.03
N SER A 132 1.10 -2.80 6.99
CA SER A 132 1.46 -1.45 7.41
C SER A 132 1.84 -0.57 6.20
N ILE A 133 1.41 0.70 6.20
CA ILE A 133 1.74 1.63 5.11
C ILE A 133 3.25 1.82 5.06
N GLN A 134 3.86 1.53 3.92
CA GLN A 134 5.27 1.76 3.66
C GLN A 134 5.45 3.11 2.97
N ILE A 135 6.21 4.02 3.59
CA ILE A 135 6.62 5.29 3.00
C ILE A 135 7.97 5.10 2.33
N LEU A 136 8.10 5.63 1.12
CA LEU A 136 9.31 5.62 0.32
C LEU A 136 9.66 7.03 -0.12
N HIS A 137 10.96 7.33 -0.12
CA HIS A 137 11.53 8.57 -0.60
C HIS A 137 12.64 8.27 -1.61
N TYR A 138 12.52 8.89 -2.78
CA TYR A 138 13.45 8.73 -3.90
C TYR A 138 14.19 10.03 -4.18
N GLU A 139 15.50 10.03 -3.96
CA GLU A 139 16.35 11.13 -4.40
C GLU A 139 16.60 11.10 -5.91
N HIS A 140 17.22 12.16 -6.43
CA HIS A 140 17.54 12.24 -7.85
C HIS A 140 18.40 11.05 -8.29
N GLY A 141 17.93 10.32 -9.31
CA GLY A 141 18.60 9.14 -9.86
C GLY A 141 18.33 7.83 -9.10
N GLN A 142 17.64 7.88 -7.96
CA GLN A 142 17.16 6.67 -7.30
C GLN A 142 15.97 6.07 -8.06
N LYS A 143 15.81 4.75 -7.93
CA LYS A 143 14.85 3.98 -8.71
C LYS A 143 14.45 2.70 -8.01
N TYR A 144 13.42 2.06 -8.56
CA TYR A 144 13.13 0.66 -8.33
C TYR A 144 13.00 -0.01 -9.70
N GLU A 145 13.84 -1.01 -9.97
CA GLU A 145 13.69 -1.86 -11.15
C GLU A 145 12.35 -2.62 -11.14
N PRO A 146 11.82 -2.98 -12.32
CA PRO A 146 10.60 -3.79 -12.43
C PRO A 146 10.69 -5.08 -11.60
N HIS A 147 9.64 -5.32 -10.81
CA HIS A 147 9.55 -6.47 -9.91
C HIS A 147 8.09 -6.88 -9.72
N PHE A 148 7.89 -7.97 -8.98
CA PHE A 148 6.59 -8.39 -8.50
C PHE A 148 6.44 -8.11 -7.02
N ASP A 149 5.25 -7.67 -6.60
CA ASP A 149 4.96 -7.44 -5.19
C ASP A 149 4.72 -8.74 -4.41
N TYR A 150 4.36 -9.82 -5.10
CA TYR A 150 4.14 -11.13 -4.46
C TYR A 150 5.47 -11.78 -4.08
N PHE A 151 5.43 -12.63 -3.05
CA PHE A 151 6.60 -13.37 -2.59
C PHE A 151 6.92 -14.56 -3.50
N HIS A 152 8.20 -14.73 -3.85
CA HIS A 152 8.71 -15.96 -4.47
C HIS A 152 9.13 -17.00 -3.43
N ASP A 153 9.52 -16.56 -2.23
CA ASP A 153 9.99 -17.42 -1.16
C ASP A 153 8.83 -18.05 -0.38
N LYS A 154 9.01 -19.29 0.08
CA LYS A 154 7.99 -20.01 0.85
C LYS A 154 7.77 -19.43 2.24
N ALA A 155 8.80 -18.86 2.86
CA ALA A 155 8.74 -18.41 4.24
C ALA A 155 7.74 -17.27 4.42
N ASN A 156 7.82 -16.24 3.57
CA ASN A 156 6.89 -15.11 3.59
C ASN A 156 5.48 -15.50 3.14
N GLN A 157 5.37 -16.45 2.20
CA GLN A 157 4.07 -17.01 1.79
C GLN A 157 3.37 -17.74 2.95
N GLU A 158 4.11 -18.52 3.75
CA GLU A 158 3.56 -19.24 4.91
C GLU A 158 3.22 -18.29 6.07
N LEU A 159 4.00 -17.22 6.26
CA LEU A 159 3.80 -16.26 7.35
C LEU A 159 2.59 -15.33 7.13
N GLY A 160 2.43 -14.80 5.92
CA GLY A 160 1.45 -13.74 5.63
C GLY A 160 0.50 -14.01 4.47
N GLY A 161 0.70 -15.11 3.73
CA GLY A 161 0.02 -15.34 2.45
C GLY A 161 0.62 -14.54 1.31
N HIS A 162 0.04 -14.68 0.11
CA HIS A 162 0.42 -13.86 -1.04
C HIS A 162 -0.30 -12.51 -1.04
N ARG A 163 0.43 -11.48 -1.48
CA ARG A 163 -0.12 -10.17 -1.87
C ARG A 163 -0.92 -10.30 -3.15
N VAL A 164 -2.12 -9.75 -3.15
CA VAL A 164 -3.06 -9.82 -4.28
C VAL A 164 -3.37 -8.46 -4.90
N VAL A 165 -3.21 -7.38 -4.14
CA VAL A 165 -3.44 -6.01 -4.58
C VAL A 165 -2.41 -5.09 -3.91
N THR A 166 -1.91 -4.14 -4.69
CA THR A 166 -1.06 -3.04 -4.23
C THR A 166 -1.78 -1.72 -4.46
N VAL A 167 -1.89 -0.89 -3.42
CA VAL A 167 -2.35 0.49 -3.55
C VAL A 167 -1.13 1.40 -3.40
N LEU A 168 -0.71 1.98 -4.53
CA LEU A 168 0.36 2.95 -4.60
C LEU A 168 -0.22 4.38 -4.58
N MET A 169 0.20 5.19 -3.61
CA MET A 169 -0.29 6.54 -3.36
C MET A 169 0.86 7.53 -3.50
N TYR A 170 0.78 8.42 -4.49
CA TYR A 170 1.76 9.50 -4.65
C TYR A 170 1.52 10.59 -3.61
N LEU A 171 2.53 10.90 -2.80
CA LEU A 171 2.43 11.91 -1.72
C LEU A 171 2.91 13.29 -2.15
N SER A 172 3.46 13.41 -3.36
CA SER A 172 4.08 14.62 -3.86
C SER A 172 4.14 14.61 -5.39
N ASN A 173 4.15 15.81 -5.99
CA ASN A 173 4.29 15.97 -7.43
C ASN A 173 5.77 15.96 -7.82
N VAL A 174 6.11 15.13 -8.81
CA VAL A 174 7.45 15.00 -9.36
C VAL A 174 7.51 15.78 -10.67
N GLU A 175 8.49 16.68 -10.82
CA GLU A 175 8.62 17.51 -12.03
C GLU A 175 9.00 16.68 -13.27
N LYS A 176 9.88 15.68 -13.11
CA LYS A 176 10.34 14.81 -14.18
C LYS A 176 10.77 13.44 -13.64
N GLY A 177 10.37 12.37 -14.34
CA GLY A 177 10.66 10.99 -13.92
C GLY A 177 9.76 10.53 -12.78
N GLY A 178 10.10 9.39 -12.17
CA GLY A 178 9.37 8.84 -11.01
C GLY A 178 8.07 8.13 -11.40
N GLU A 179 7.90 7.79 -12.68
CA GLU A 179 6.74 7.07 -13.16
C GLU A 179 6.71 5.63 -12.62
N THR A 180 5.51 5.13 -12.32
CA THR A 180 5.30 3.69 -12.13
C THR A 180 5.06 3.05 -13.49
N VAL A 181 6.02 2.25 -13.94
CA VAL A 181 5.99 1.61 -15.25
C VAL A 181 5.60 0.15 -15.11
N PHE A 182 4.70 -0.32 -15.97
CA PHE A 182 4.34 -1.73 -16.14
C PHE A 182 4.89 -2.21 -17.49
N PRO A 183 6.12 -2.76 -17.58
CA PRO A 183 6.79 -3.03 -18.86
C PRO A 183 6.09 -4.11 -19.71
N ASN A 184 5.31 -4.98 -19.06
CA ASN A 184 4.57 -6.07 -19.69
C ASN A 184 3.08 -5.73 -19.84
N ALA A 185 2.71 -4.45 -19.76
CA ALA A 185 1.34 -4.03 -20.02
C ALA A 185 0.99 -4.17 -21.51
N GLU A 186 -0.27 -4.49 -21.79
CA GLU A 186 -0.83 -4.58 -23.16
C GLU A 186 -0.80 -3.27 -23.94
#